data_AF-A0A349EA87-F1
#
_entry.id   AF-A0A349EA87-F1
#
_cell.length_a   1.000
_cell.length_b   1.000
_cell.length_c   1.000
_cell.angle_alpha   90.00
_cell.angle_beta   90.00
_cell.angle_gamma   90.00
#
_symmetry.space_group_name_H-M   'P 1'
#
loop_
_entity.id
_entity.type
_entity.pdbx_description
1 polymer ?
#
loop_
_entity_poly.entity_id
_entity_poly.type
_entity_poly.pdbx_seq_one_letter_code
_entity_poly.pdbx_strand_id
1 'polypeptide(L)' 'MTLIRNDDVIQSVADALQYISYYHPLDFITAVNEAYEREESPAAKDAMAQILI' A
#
# COMPACT_ATOMS: atom_id res chain seq x y z
N MET A 1 -22.86 -15.79 21.50
CA MET A 1 -21.41 -15.89 21.24
C MET A 1 -21.27 -16.58 19.89
N THR A 2 -20.72 -15.91 18.88
CA THR A 2 -20.56 -16.47 17.53
C THR A 2 -19.31 -17.33 17.49
N LEU A 3 -19.41 -18.56 16.99
CA LEU A 3 -18.25 -19.45 16.82
C LEU A 3 -17.47 -18.98 15.59
N ILE A 4 -16.22 -18.55 15.79
CA ILE A 4 -15.26 -18.27 14.73
C ILE A 4 -14.51 -19.57 14.41
N ARG A 5 -14.54 -20.00 13.15
CA ARG A 5 -13.84 -21.17 12.64
C ARG A 5 -12.43 -20.80 12.20
N ASN A 6 -11.54 -21.79 12.11
CA ASN A 6 -10.19 -21.57 11.57
C ASN A 6 -10.24 -20.97 10.15
N ASP A 7 -11.16 -21.45 9.32
CA ASP A 7 -11.33 -20.95 7.95
C ASP A 7 -11.69 -19.47 7.89
N ASP A 8 -12.45 -18.95 8.87
CA ASP A 8 -12.80 -17.52 8.94
C ASP A 8 -11.55 -16.66 9.15
N VAL A 9 -10.63 -17.13 10.00
CA VAL A 9 -9.36 -16.45 10.27
C VAL A 9 -8.43 -16.52 9.06
N ILE A 10 -8.30 -17.71 8.46
CA ILE A 10 -7.46 -17.91 7.27
C ILE A 10 -7.94 -17.00 6.13
N GLN A 11 -9.25 -16.98 5.87
CA GLN A 11 -9.84 -16.17 4.80
C GLN A 11 -9.65 -14.67 5.08
N SER A 12 -9.92 -14.21 6.31
CA SER A 12 -9.75 -12.78 6.65
C SER A 12 -8.30 -12.29 6.50
N VAL A 13 -7.31 -13.11 6.87
CA VAL A 13 -5.89 -12.76 6.67
C VAL A 13 -5.56 -12.76 5.19
N ALA A 14 -6.00 -13.76 4.43
CA ALA A 14 -5.78 -13.82 2.98
C ALA A 14 -6.36 -12.58 2.27
N ASP A 15 -7.59 -12.20 2.61
CA ASP A 15 -8.26 -11.02 2.06
C ASP A 15 -7.53 -9.72 2.44
N ALA A 16 -7.07 -9.61 3.69
CA ALA A 16 -6.30 -8.44 4.14
C ALA A 16 -4.97 -8.31 3.37
N LEU A 17 -4.24 -9.42 3.19
CA LEU A 17 -2.99 -9.45 2.41
C LEU A 17 -3.23 -9.10 0.94
N GLN A 18 -4.30 -9.62 0.35
CA GLN A 18 -4.70 -9.30 -1.01
C GLN A 18 -5.02 -7.81 -1.16
N TYR A 19 -5.75 -7.22 -0.21
CA TYR A 19 -6.10 -5.81 -0.22
C TYR A 19 -4.85 -4.91 -0.13
N ILE A 20 -3.97 -5.12 0.86
CA ILE A 20 -2.78 -4.26 1.05
C ILE A 20 -1.76 -4.37 -0.09
N SER A 21 -1.79 -5.46 -0.87
CA SER A 21 -0.92 -5.61 -2.04
C SER A 21 -1.33 -4.73 -3.23
N TYR A 22 -2.59 -4.29 -3.28
CA TYR A 22 -3.12 -3.43 -4.35
C TYR A 22 -3.38 -2.00 -3.89
N TYR A 23 -3.75 -1.80 -2.63
CA TYR A 23 -4.13 -0.50 -2.10
C TYR A 23 -3.09 0.03 -1.13
N HIS A 24 -2.63 1.25 -1.40
CA HIS A 24 -1.76 2.00 -0.52
C HIS A 24 -2.59 3.07 0.22
N PRO A 25 -2.35 3.30 1.51
CA PRO A 25 -3.09 4.30 2.28
C PRO A 25 -2.73 5.72 1.83
N LEU A 26 -3.65 6.66 2.06
CA LEU A 26 -3.54 8.05 1.57
C LEU A 26 -2.30 8.78 2.13
N ASP A 27 -1.92 8.48 3.37
CA ASP A 27 -0.74 9.02 4.01
C ASP A 27 0.55 8.61 3.30
N PHE A 28 0.66 7.34 2.89
CA PHE A 28 1.78 6.85 2.08
C PHE A 28 1.88 7.61 0.75
N ILE A 29 0.77 7.74 0.02
CA ILE A 29 0.75 8.45 -1.27
C ILE A 29 1.10 9.92 -1.10
N THR A 30 0.57 10.57 -0.07
CA THR A 30 0.88 11.98 0.24
C THR A 30 2.36 12.16 0.56
N ALA A 31 2.94 11.29 1.39
CA ALA A 31 4.34 11.33 1.74
C ALA A 31 5.27 11.10 0.53
N VAL A 32 4.94 10.13 -0.34
CA VAL A 32 5.68 9.88 -1.58
C VAL A 32 5.60 11.07 -2.53
N ASN A 33 4.42 11.68 -2.68
CA ASN A 33 4.26 12.88 -3.52
C ASN A 33 5.07 14.07 -2.99
N GLU A 34 5.02 14.32 -1.68
CA GLU A 34 5.83 15.36 -1.06
C GLU A 34 7.34 15.14 -1.23
N ALA A 35 7.80 13.89 -1.16
CA ALA A 35 9.18 13.56 -1.42
C ALA A 35 9.54 13.70 -2.91
N TYR A 36 8.64 13.34 -3.84
CA TYR A 36 8.82 13.50 -5.29
C TYR A 36 9.05 14.96 -5.68
N GLU A 37 8.31 15.89 -5.08
CA GLU A 37 8.47 17.33 -5.33
C GLU A 37 9.86 17.86 -4.92
N ARG A 38 10.47 17.25 -3.89
CA ARG A 38 11.76 17.68 -3.33
C ARG A 38 12.96 16.87 -3.87
N GLU A 39 12.72 15.75 -4.53
CA GLU A 39 13.78 14.87 -5.04
C GLU A 39 14.55 15.50 -6.20
N GLU A 40 15.88 15.45 -6.12
CA GLU A 40 16.80 16.04 -7.09
C GLU A 40 17.34 14.99 -8.07
N SER A 41 17.44 13.72 -7.65
CA SER A 41 17.92 12.61 -8.47
C SER A 41 16.87 12.24 -9.52
N PRO A 42 17.16 12.38 -10.83
CA PRO A 42 16.21 12.05 -11.88
C PRO A 42 15.74 10.60 -11.82
N ALA A 43 16.66 9.66 -11.58
CA ALA A 43 16.33 8.24 -11.49
C ALA A 43 15.44 7.91 -10.28
N ALA A 44 15.67 8.57 -9.14
CA ALA A 44 14.81 8.38 -7.96
C ALA A 44 13.43 8.99 -8.20
N LYS A 45 13.39 10.20 -8.78
CA LYS A 45 12.14 10.89 -9.13
C LYS A 45 11.28 10.09 -10.10
N ASP A 46 11.88 9.47 -11.12
CA ASP A 46 11.20 8.58 -12.06
C ASP A 46 10.63 7.32 -11.37
N ALA A 47 11.40 6.70 -10.47
CA ALA A 47 10.92 5.55 -9.71
C ALA A 47 9.73 5.90 -8.81
N MET A 48 9.75 7.08 -8.19
CA MET A 48 8.64 7.57 -7.38
C MET A 48 7.40 7.88 -8.22
N ALA A 49 7.59 8.44 -9.42
CA ALA A 49 6.48 8.63 -10.35
C ALA A 49 5.78 7.30 -10.69
N GLN A 50 6.51 6.20 -10.87
CA GLN A 50 5.92 4.87 -11.09
C GLN A 50 5.05 4.38 -9.93
N ILE A 51 5.33 4.82 -8.70
CA ILE A 51 4.52 4.49 -7.52
C ILE A 51 3.23 5.35 -7.47
N LEU A 52 3.24 6.54 -8.07
CA LEU A 52 2.17 7.53 -8.00
C LEU A 52 1.17 7.49 -9.19
N ILE A 53 1.45 6.71 -10.25
CA ILE A 53 0.57 6.52 -11.43
C ILE A 53 -0.53 5.50 -11.12
#